data_AF-A0AAW6CIL3-F1
#
_entry.id   AF-A0AAW6CIL3-F1
#
_cell.length_a   1.000
_cell.length_b   1.000
_cell.length_c   1.000
_cell.angle_alpha   90.00
_cell.angle_beta   90.00
_cell.angle_gamma   90.00
#
_symmetry.space_group_name_H-M   'P 1'
#
loop_
_entity.id
_entity.type
_entity.pdbx_description
1 polymer ?
#
loop_
_entity_poly.entity_id
_entity_poly.type
_entity_poly.pdbx_seq_one_letter_code
_entity_poly.pdbx_strand_id
1 'polypeptide(L)'
;MNRKDVAELLNRRRRQILVHSIIYYKMDDNLISDSTWSAWATELEELQKKYPDIAAKVPYAEEFKDFDHSTGMNLPLDDPWAVNKARQLLAMKDRGFCIQCEQLEIKL
;
A
#
# COMPACT_ATOMS: atom_id res chain seq x y z
N MET A 1 -8.13 -11.07 15.87
CA MET A 1 -8.57 -9.90 15.08
C MET A 1 -10.04 -10.07 14.77
N ASN A 2 -10.85 -9.04 15.02
CA ASN A 2 -12.24 -9.07 14.60
C ASN A 2 -12.34 -8.71 13.11
N ARG A 3 -13.51 -8.94 12.47
CA ARG A 3 -13.68 -8.72 11.02
C ARG A 3 -13.44 -7.27 10.58
N LYS A 4 -13.72 -6.28 11.43
CA LYS A 4 -13.50 -4.86 11.13
C LYS A 4 -12.00 -4.55 11.10
N ASP A 5 -11.26 -5.04 12.09
CA ASP A 5 -9.79 -4.87 12.15
C ASP A 5 -9.12 -5.47 10.88
N VAL A 6 -9.63 -6.60 10.39
CA VAL A 6 -9.12 -7.25 9.16
C VAL A 6 -9.38 -6.38 7.94
N ALA A 7 -10.60 -5.84 7.83
CA ALA A 7 -10.96 -4.96 6.72
C ALA A 7 -10.10 -3.68 6.71
N GLU A 8 -9.89 -3.08 7.88
CA GLU A 8 -9.04 -1.89 8.04
C GLU A 8 -7.59 -2.17 7.65
N LEU A 9 -7.02 -3.29 8.15
CA LEU A 9 -5.65 -3.69 7.82
C LEU A 9 -5.47 -3.97 6.33
N LEU A 10 -6.40 -4.69 5.69
CA LEU A 10 -6.36 -4.96 4.25
C LEU A 10 -6.39 -3.66 3.44
N ASN A 11 -7.32 -2.75 3.76
CA ASN A 11 -7.42 -1.46 3.09
C ASN A 11 -6.12 -0.63 3.26
N ARG A 12 -5.55 -0.62 4.47
CA ARG A 12 -4.29 0.06 4.75
C ARG A 12 -3.14 -0.52 3.93
N ARG A 13 -2.99 -1.85 3.90
CA ARG A 13 -1.91 -2.52 3.17
C ARG A 13 -2.01 -2.32 1.66
N ARG A 14 -3.20 -2.46 1.06
CA ARG A 14 -3.39 -2.20 -0.38
C ARG A 14 -2.91 -0.80 -0.78
N ARG A 15 -3.27 0.21 0.01
CA ARG A 15 -2.88 1.59 -0.28
C ARG A 15 -1.41 1.87 -0.01
N GLN A 16 -0.83 1.31 1.04
CA GLN A 16 0.61 1.39 1.27
C GLN A 16 1.37 0.77 0.10
N ILE A 17 1.02 -0.46 -0.30
CA ILE A 17 1.65 -1.12 -1.45
C ILE A 17 1.50 -0.27 -2.71
N LEU A 18 0.29 0.17 -3.05
CA LEU A 18 0.04 0.96 -4.25
C LEU A 18 0.83 2.28 -4.26
N VAL A 19 0.77 3.05 -3.17
CA VAL A 19 1.46 4.36 -3.08
C VAL A 19 2.96 4.18 -3.19
N HIS A 20 3.55 3.21 -2.47
CA HIS A 20 4.99 2.99 -2.50
C HIS A 20 5.47 2.39 -3.83
N SER A 21 4.65 1.57 -4.50
CA SER A 21 4.94 1.11 -5.86
C SER A 21 4.90 2.24 -6.88
N ILE A 22 4.00 3.23 -6.73
CA ILE A 22 3.99 4.43 -7.56
C ILE A 22 5.27 5.25 -7.34
N ILE A 23 5.67 5.48 -6.09
CA ILE A 23 6.89 6.23 -5.77
C ILE A 23 8.10 5.55 -6.44
N TYR A 24 8.21 4.23 -6.31
CA TYR A 24 9.29 3.46 -6.91
C TYR A 24 9.27 3.50 -8.46
N TYR A 25 8.18 3.07 -9.09
CA TYR A 25 8.14 2.88 -10.55
C TYR A 25 7.89 4.16 -11.37
N LYS A 26 7.19 5.15 -10.82
CA LYS A 26 6.77 6.36 -11.56
C LYS A 26 7.54 7.62 -11.14
N MET A 27 8.17 7.61 -9.97
CA MET A 27 8.83 8.80 -9.41
C MET A 27 10.33 8.60 -9.17
N ASP A 28 10.87 7.40 -9.44
CA ASP A 28 12.31 7.06 -9.30
C ASP A 28 12.86 7.42 -7.92
N ASP A 29 12.06 7.18 -6.88
CA ASP A 29 12.43 7.45 -5.49
C ASP A 29 11.94 6.32 -4.57
N ASN A 30 12.36 6.33 -3.31
CA ASN A 30 11.92 5.41 -2.28
C ASN A 30 11.79 6.11 -0.92
N LEU A 31 10.69 5.82 -0.22
CA LEU A 31 10.45 6.28 1.17
C LEU A 31 10.65 5.19 2.21
N ILE A 32 10.58 3.94 1.77
CA ILE A 32 10.78 2.74 2.59
C ILE A 32 11.82 1.86 1.90
N SER A 33 12.42 0.93 2.64
CA SER A 33 13.27 -0.10 2.04
C SER A 33 12.45 -1.16 1.33
N ASP A 34 13.07 -1.85 0.38
CA ASP A 34 12.49 -3.01 -0.30
C ASP A 34 12.05 -4.08 0.71
N SER A 35 12.82 -4.29 1.79
CA SER A 35 12.48 -5.25 2.84
C SER A 35 11.17 -4.90 3.56
N THR A 36 10.91 -3.61 3.81
CA THR A 36 9.65 -3.16 4.41
C THR A 36 8.49 -3.32 3.44
N TRP A 37 8.68 -2.96 2.17
CA TRP A 37 7.66 -3.17 1.14
C TRP A 37 7.30 -4.65 1.00
N SER A 38 8.31 -5.53 0.90
CA SER A 38 8.12 -6.98 0.78
C SER A 38 7.40 -7.57 1.99
N ALA A 39 7.74 -7.15 3.21
CA ALA A 39 7.04 -7.61 4.41
C ALA A 39 5.55 -7.25 4.39
N TRP A 40 5.19 -6.03 3.94
CA TRP A 40 3.80 -5.62 3.79
C TRP A 40 3.08 -6.36 2.66
N ALA A 41 3.78 -6.65 1.57
CA ALA A 41 3.23 -7.36 0.41
C ALA A 41 2.92 -8.82 0.77
N THR A 42 3.84 -9.51 1.46
CA THR A 42 3.62 -10.86 1.97
C THR A 42 2.45 -10.89 2.96
N GLU A 43 2.41 -9.96 3.92
CA GLU A 43 1.29 -9.87 4.87
C GLU A 43 -0.05 -9.64 4.15
N LEU A 44 -0.09 -8.76 3.14
CA LEU A 44 -1.29 -8.51 2.35
C LEU A 44 -1.75 -9.78 1.63
N GLU A 45 -0.86 -10.47 0.93
CA GLU A 45 -1.19 -11.69 0.21
C GLU A 45 -1.76 -12.77 1.16
N GLU A 46 -1.12 -13.00 2.32
CA GLU A 46 -1.60 -13.93 3.33
C GLU A 46 -2.98 -13.54 3.87
N LEU A 47 -3.20 -12.25 4.15
CA LEU A 47 -4.49 -11.75 4.61
C LEU A 47 -5.60 -11.94 3.57
N GLN A 48 -5.32 -11.70 2.29
CA GLN A 48 -6.31 -11.91 1.22
C GLN A 48 -6.69 -13.39 1.07
N LYS A 49 -5.69 -14.30 1.15
CA LYS A 49 -5.93 -15.75 1.11
C LYS A 49 -6.72 -16.23 2.32
N LYS A 50 -6.46 -15.67 3.50
CA LYS A 50 -7.11 -16.06 4.76
C LYS A 50 -8.53 -15.51 4.90
N TYR A 51 -8.82 -14.33 4.35
CA TYR A 51 -10.11 -13.65 4.49
C TYR A 51 -10.66 -13.15 3.13
N PRO A 52 -10.88 -14.04 2.14
CA PRO A 52 -11.28 -13.65 0.79
C PRO A 52 -12.65 -12.93 0.77
N ASP A 53 -13.56 -13.28 1.68
CA ASP A 53 -14.88 -12.68 1.81
C ASP A 53 -14.83 -11.23 2.33
N ILE A 54 -13.80 -10.89 3.10
CA ILE A 54 -13.53 -9.51 3.56
C ILE A 54 -12.75 -8.76 2.49
N ALA A 55 -11.74 -9.39 1.89
CA ALA A 55 -10.91 -8.79 0.85
C ALA A 55 -11.70 -8.33 -0.38
N ALA A 56 -12.77 -9.06 -0.73
CA ALA A 56 -13.69 -8.69 -1.82
C ALA A 56 -14.54 -7.44 -1.54
N LYS A 57 -14.61 -6.97 -0.29
CA LYS A 57 -15.50 -5.87 0.14
C LYS A 57 -14.76 -4.57 0.47
N VAL A 58 -13.43 -4.61 0.55
CA VAL A 58 -12.61 -3.43 0.87
C VAL A 58 -12.07 -2.79 -0.41
N PRO A 59 -11.71 -1.49 -0.39
CA PRO A 59 -11.23 -0.78 -1.58
C PRO A 59 -10.09 -1.49 -2.32
N TYR A 60 -10.03 -1.27 -3.62
CA TYR A 60 -9.10 -1.91 -4.55
C TYR A 60 -9.22 -3.45 -4.62
N ALA A 61 -10.42 -4.00 -4.42
CA ALA A 61 -10.63 -5.45 -4.46
C ALA A 61 -10.30 -6.06 -5.82
N GLU A 62 -10.74 -5.42 -6.90
CA GLU A 62 -10.54 -5.93 -8.26
C GLU A 62 -9.08 -5.84 -8.68
N GLU A 63 -8.41 -4.74 -8.34
CA GLU A 63 -7.02 -4.48 -8.70
C GLU A 63 -6.04 -5.37 -7.93
N PHE A 64 -6.41 -5.85 -6.74
CA PHE A 64 -5.59 -6.74 -5.91
C PHE A 64 -6.05 -8.20 -5.91
N LYS A 65 -7.04 -8.58 -6.72
CA LYS A 65 -7.63 -9.94 -6.69
C LYS A 65 -6.59 -11.04 -6.94
N ASP A 66 -5.66 -10.79 -7.86
CA ASP A 66 -4.58 -11.70 -8.26
C ASP A 66 -3.20 -11.19 -7.77
N PHE A 67 -3.20 -10.30 -6.78
CA PHE A 67 -1.96 -9.75 -6.24
C PHE A 67 -1.12 -10.84 -5.57
N ASP A 68 0.15 -10.91 -5.96
CA ASP A 68 1.20 -11.62 -5.26
C ASP A 68 2.31 -10.65 -4.81
N HIS A 69 3.13 -11.08 -3.85
CA HIS A 69 4.18 -10.22 -3.28
C HIS A 69 5.42 -10.09 -4.17
N SER A 70 5.41 -10.59 -5.42
CA SER A 70 6.59 -10.57 -6.30
C SER A 70 6.82 -9.20 -6.95
N THR A 71 5.76 -8.44 -7.22
CA THR A 71 5.87 -7.12 -7.86
C THR A 71 4.65 -6.24 -7.61
N GLY A 72 4.88 -4.92 -7.55
CA GLY A 72 3.82 -3.91 -7.57
C GLY A 72 3.53 -3.32 -8.95
N MET A 73 4.22 -3.78 -10.01
CA MET A 73 4.14 -3.16 -11.34
C MET A 73 2.77 -3.32 -12.00
N ASN A 74 2.04 -4.38 -11.67
CA ASN A 74 0.72 -4.70 -12.23
C ASN A 74 -0.44 -3.93 -11.57
N LEU A 75 -0.13 -3.08 -10.58
CA LEU A 75 -1.12 -2.28 -9.86
C LEU A 75 -1.55 -1.05 -10.67
N PRO A 76 -2.67 -0.37 -10.32
CA PRO A 76 -3.13 0.84 -11.01
C PRO A 76 -2.22 2.04 -10.70
N LEU A 77 -1.00 2.05 -11.25
CA LEU A 77 0.04 3.04 -10.96
C LEU A 77 -0.31 4.48 -11.40
N ASP A 78 -1.39 4.65 -12.16
CA ASP A 78 -1.91 5.95 -12.60
C ASP A 78 -3.19 6.36 -11.85
N ASP A 79 -3.57 5.64 -10.76
CA ASP A 79 -4.69 6.00 -9.89
C ASP A 79 -4.52 7.44 -9.36
N PRO A 80 -5.44 8.39 -9.69
CA PRO A 80 -5.24 9.81 -9.37
C PRO A 80 -5.08 10.07 -7.87
N TRP A 81 -5.80 9.33 -7.02
CA TRP A 81 -5.68 9.47 -5.57
C TRP A 81 -4.31 9.01 -5.09
N ALA A 82 -3.87 7.82 -5.49
CA ALA A 82 -2.61 7.24 -5.03
C ALA A 82 -1.40 8.03 -5.56
N VAL A 83 -1.44 8.49 -6.82
CA VAL A 83 -0.42 9.37 -7.40
C VAL A 83 -0.30 10.67 -6.62
N ASN A 84 -1.43 11.32 -6.31
CA ASN A 84 -1.41 12.56 -5.53
C ASN A 84 -0.91 12.33 -4.09
N LYS A 85 -1.25 11.18 -3.48
CA LYS A 85 -0.74 10.82 -2.16
C LYS A 85 0.77 10.59 -2.19
N ALA A 86 1.28 9.87 -3.18
CA ALA A 86 2.71 9.66 -3.40
C ALA A 86 3.48 10.98 -3.50
N ARG A 87 3.00 11.92 -4.33
CA ARG A 87 3.58 13.28 -4.44
C ARG A 87 3.59 14.02 -3.11
N GLN A 88 2.50 13.92 -2.35
CA GLN A 88 2.39 14.56 -1.03
C GLN A 88 3.45 14.05 -0.06
N LEU A 89 3.68 12.74 -0.03
CA LEU A 89 4.65 12.12 0.86
C LEU A 89 6.09 12.48 0.47
N LEU A 90 6.42 12.51 -0.82
CA LEU A 90 7.74 12.96 -1.28
C LEU A 90 8.00 14.42 -0.92
N ALA A 91 7.01 15.30 -1.13
CA ALA A 91 7.13 16.70 -0.74
C ALA A 91 7.34 16.89 0.77
N MET A 92 6.83 15.98 1.62
CA MET A 92 7.10 15.98 3.06
C MET A 92 8.53 15.54 3.37
N LYS A 93 9.03 14.49 2.71
CA LYS A 93 10.43 14.04 2.80
C LYS A 93 11.39 15.18 2.45
N ASP A 94 11.18 15.86 1.34
CA ASP A 94 12.07 16.92 0.85
C ASP A 94 12.13 18.15 1.78
N ARG A 95 11.03 18.40 2.50
CA ARG A 95 10.94 19.47 3.51
C ARG A 95 11.58 19.08 4.85
N GLY A 96 12.22 17.91 4.94
CA GLY A 96 12.87 17.42 6.15
C GLY A 96 11.90 17.02 7.26
N PHE A 97 10.61 16.82 6.94
CA PHE A 97 9.70 16.22 7.91
C PHE A 97 10.07 14.75 8.09
N CYS A 98 10.31 14.36 9.33
CA CYS A 98 10.50 12.95 9.66
C CYS A 98 9.20 12.20 9.37
N ILE A 99 9.18 11.46 8.26
CA ILE A 99 8.16 10.46 8.00
C ILE A 99 8.56 9.27 8.88
N GLN A 100 8.20 9.30 10.16
CA GLN A 100 8.45 8.15 11.03
C GLN A 100 7.79 6.93 10.37
N CYS A 101 8.56 5.86 10.15
CA CYS A 101 8.10 4.59 9.55
C CYS A 101 6.88 3.99 10.27
N GLU A 102 6.54 4.48 11.46
CA GLU A 102 5.42 4.07 12.30
C GLU A 102 4.16 4.96 12.14
N GLN A 103 4.26 6.11 11.46
CA GLN A 103 3.16 7.06 11.24
C GLN A 103 2.65 7.13 9.79
N LEU A 104 3.05 6.18 8.93
CA LEU A 104 2.31 5.83 7.71
C LEU A 104 1.03 5.02 8.03
N GLU A 105 0.44 5.22 9.21
CA GLU A 105 -1.01 5.26 9.34
C GLU A 105 -1.51 6.35 8.39
N ILE A 106 -1.67 6.02 7.11
CA ILE A 106 -2.71 6.67 6.33
C ILE A 106 -4.00 6.30 7.08
N LYS A 107 -4.39 7.12 8.07
CA LYS A 107 -5.74 7.09 8.62
C LYS A 107 -6.64 7.43 7.43
N LEU A 108 -7.22 6.39 6.86
CA LEU A 108 -8.19 6.44 5.79
C LEU A 108 -9.57 6.38 6.40
#